data_AF-A0A2T2SFB6-F1
#
_entry.id   AF-A0A2T2SFB6-F1
#
_cell.length_a   1.000
_cell.length_b   1.000
_cell.length_c   1.000
_cell.angle_alpha   90.00
_cell.angle_beta   90.00
_cell.angle_gamma   90.00
#
_symmetry.space_group_name_H-M   'P 1'
#
loop_
_entity.id
_entity.type
_entity.pdbx_description
1 polymer ?
#
loop_
_entity_poly.entity_id
_entity_poly.type
_entity_poly.pdbx_seq_one_letter_code
_entity_poly.pdbx_strand_id
1 'polypeptide(L)'
;MHVVTDAIFSLIFALAVDSQELWENRFRNDAALPVTVEFPDGFAPDSRRQPVTIQIDTSTYKSFFGVQATPDSSYEGTLVQTKEGRQLRFSTDAELPEPLETIRAFHESEENNALRGTLQGSPFGAGVQRGTASVQFDPVRFRKLNAIAEAALNFAETAASLALGLIGILGLMLGLVKIGEEAGLVHALADVVR
;
A
#
# COMPACT_ATOMS: atom_id res chain seq x y z
N MET A 1 23.85 27.81 16.86
CA MET A 1 24.26 27.18 15.59
C MET A 1 24.63 25.69 15.72
N HIS A 2 24.59 25.08 16.93
CA HIS A 2 24.81 23.63 17.11
C HIS A 2 23.54 22.78 16.90
N VAL A 3 22.36 23.29 17.32
CA VAL A 3 21.09 22.54 17.32
C VAL A 3 20.57 22.17 15.91
N VAL A 4 20.82 23.02 14.91
CA VAL A 4 20.37 22.77 13.53
C VAL A 4 21.18 21.67 12.86
N THR A 5 22.48 21.58 13.19
CA THR A 5 23.38 20.57 12.65
C THR A 5 23.06 19.19 13.24
N ASP A 6 22.69 19.12 14.51
CA ASP A 6 22.28 17.88 15.19
C ASP A 6 20.95 17.32 14.63
N ALA A 7 20.01 18.19 14.23
CA ALA A 7 18.74 17.79 13.61
C ALA A 7 18.93 17.18 12.20
N ILE A 8 19.86 17.73 11.42
CA ILE A 8 20.15 17.23 10.06
C ILE A 8 20.89 15.89 10.14
N PHE A 9 21.84 15.73 11.07
CA PHE A 9 22.56 14.47 11.26
C PHE A 9 21.68 13.34 11.78
N SER A 10 20.73 13.63 12.67
CA SER A 10 19.77 12.64 13.17
C SER A 10 18.76 12.20 12.09
N LEU A 11 18.34 13.10 11.21
CA LEU A 11 17.49 12.75 10.05
C LEU A 11 18.23 11.86 9.04
N ILE A 12 19.49 12.18 8.74
CA ILE A 12 20.33 11.38 7.83
C ILE A 12 20.66 10.02 8.45
N PHE A 13 20.94 9.97 9.75
CA PHE A 13 21.20 8.72 10.47
C PHE A 13 19.95 7.84 10.56
N ALA A 14 18.76 8.41 10.80
CA ALA A 14 17.50 7.67 10.78
C ALA A 14 17.20 7.09 9.38
N LEU A 15 17.40 7.87 8.31
CA LEU A 15 17.28 7.38 6.93
C LEU A 15 18.25 6.23 6.61
N ALA A 16 19.48 6.29 7.13
CA ALA A 16 20.51 5.28 6.91
C ALA A 16 20.23 3.97 7.68
N VAL A 17 19.81 4.06 8.94
CA VAL A 17 19.49 2.86 9.77
C VAL A 17 18.22 2.19 9.28
N ASP A 18 17.19 2.95 8.89
CA ASP A 18 15.92 2.38 8.42
C ASP A 18 16.05 1.68 7.04
N SER A 19 17.08 2.06 6.26
CA SER A 19 17.43 1.40 4.99
C SER A 19 17.98 -0.02 5.16
N GLN A 20 18.53 -0.36 6.34
CA GLN A 20 19.08 -1.69 6.60
C GLN A 20 17.98 -2.72 6.92
N GLU A 21 16.86 -2.28 7.49
CA GLU A 21 15.69 -3.14 7.77
C GLU A 21 14.84 -3.41 6.50
N LEU A 22 14.88 -2.51 5.52
CA LEU A 22 14.28 -2.69 4.18
C LEU A 22 14.90 -3.82 3.35
N TRP A 23 16.05 -4.35 3.78
CA TRP A 23 16.77 -5.43 3.13
C TRP A 23 16.34 -6.83 3.59
N GLU A 24 15.51 -6.95 4.62
CA GLU A 24 14.88 -8.22 4.95
C GLU A 24 13.82 -8.50 3.88
N ASN A 25 14.09 -9.48 3.00
CA ASN A 25 13.16 -9.99 1.99
C ASN A 25 11.97 -10.73 2.64
N ARG A 26 11.26 -10.05 3.56
CA ARG A 26 10.16 -10.53 4.39
C ARG A 26 8.97 -10.99 3.55
N PHE A 27 8.74 -10.32 2.42
CA PHE A 27 7.65 -10.65 1.48
C PHE A 27 8.06 -11.70 0.44
N ARG A 28 9.35 -12.09 0.42
CA ARG A 28 9.87 -13.09 -0.53
C ARG A 28 9.48 -12.76 -1.98
N ASN A 29 9.62 -11.49 -2.38
CA ASN A 29 9.14 -10.94 -3.66
C ASN A 29 9.60 -11.71 -4.91
N ASP A 30 10.78 -12.35 -4.83
CA ASP A 30 11.39 -13.09 -5.94
C ASP A 30 11.21 -14.62 -5.81
N ALA A 31 10.43 -15.10 -4.84
CA ALA A 31 10.18 -16.52 -4.61
C ALA A 31 8.71 -16.86 -4.85
N ALA A 32 8.46 -18.05 -5.38
CA ALA A 32 7.12 -18.56 -5.60
C ALA A 32 6.72 -19.49 -4.44
N LEU A 33 5.57 -19.20 -3.81
CA LEU A 33 5.00 -20.01 -2.73
C LEU A 33 4.42 -21.30 -3.31
N PRO A 34 4.86 -22.49 -2.89
CA PRO A 34 4.25 -23.74 -3.31
C PRO A 34 2.81 -23.84 -2.77
N VAL A 35 1.86 -24.12 -3.66
CA VAL A 35 0.44 -24.30 -3.33
C VAL A 35 -0.12 -25.50 -4.07
N THR A 36 -1.19 -26.07 -3.52
CA THR A 36 -1.99 -27.07 -4.25
C THR A 36 -3.26 -26.40 -4.75
N VAL A 37 -3.53 -26.53 -6.04
CA VAL A 37 -4.72 -25.98 -6.68
C VAL A 37 -5.66 -27.13 -7.00
N GLU A 38 -6.89 -27.04 -6.51
CA GLU A 38 -7.99 -27.93 -6.85
C GLU A 38 -8.94 -27.25 -7.82
N PHE A 39 -9.35 -27.99 -8.84
CA PHE A 39 -10.33 -27.60 -9.84
C PHE A 39 -11.59 -28.42 -9.57
N PRO A 40 -12.72 -27.83 -9.13
CA PRO A 40 -13.93 -28.62 -8.85
C PRO A 40 -14.47 -29.39 -10.06
N ASP A 41 -14.40 -28.76 -11.24
CA ASP A 41 -14.90 -29.30 -12.51
C ASP A 41 -13.77 -29.84 -13.42
N GLY A 42 -12.54 -29.87 -12.92
CA GLY A 42 -11.33 -30.22 -13.66
C GLY A 42 -10.75 -29.03 -14.42
N PHE A 43 -9.44 -29.07 -14.66
CA PHE A 43 -8.74 -28.01 -15.38
C PHE A 43 -9.17 -27.94 -16.86
N ALA A 44 -9.75 -26.81 -17.26
CA ALA A 44 -10.15 -26.53 -18.64
C ALA A 44 -9.18 -25.50 -19.29
N PRO A 45 -8.26 -25.92 -20.17
CA PRO A 45 -7.22 -25.03 -20.71
C PRO A 45 -7.79 -23.85 -21.55
N ASP A 46 -8.97 -24.00 -22.15
CA ASP A 46 -9.58 -22.96 -22.99
C ASP A 46 -10.41 -21.94 -22.19
N SER A 47 -10.71 -22.23 -20.92
CA SER A 47 -11.52 -21.33 -20.12
C SER A 47 -10.69 -20.18 -19.54
N ARG A 48 -11.11 -18.95 -19.86
CA ARG A 48 -10.43 -17.72 -19.42
C ARG A 48 -10.50 -17.52 -17.91
N ARG A 49 -11.57 -17.98 -17.26
CA ARG A 49 -11.78 -17.84 -15.81
C ARG A 49 -12.37 -19.13 -15.27
N GLN A 50 -11.76 -19.69 -14.23
CA GLN A 50 -12.19 -20.95 -13.63
C GLN A 50 -12.15 -20.83 -12.11
N PRO A 51 -13.20 -21.28 -11.39
CA PRO A 51 -13.16 -21.36 -9.94
C PRO A 51 -12.11 -22.40 -9.53
N VAL A 52 -11.39 -22.10 -8.46
CA VAL A 52 -10.37 -22.98 -7.90
C VAL A 52 -10.37 -22.90 -6.38
N THR A 53 -9.93 -23.97 -5.74
CA THR A 53 -9.63 -23.99 -4.31
C THR A 53 -8.12 -24.07 -4.14
N ILE A 54 -7.58 -23.14 -3.36
CA ILE A 54 -6.14 -22.95 -3.15
C ILE A 54 -5.81 -23.49 -1.77
N GLN A 55 -5.00 -24.53 -1.70
CA GLN A 55 -4.55 -25.11 -0.45
C GLN A 55 -3.10 -24.72 -0.19
N ILE A 56 -2.87 -24.13 0.98
CA ILE A 56 -1.56 -23.72 1.45
C ILE A 56 -1.20 -24.60 2.65
N ASP A 57 -0.12 -25.36 2.52
CA ASP A 57 0.39 -26.14 3.64
C ASP A 57 0.98 -25.22 4.72
N THR A 58 0.52 -25.37 5.96
CA THR A 58 0.95 -24.53 7.09
C THR A 58 2.45 -24.58 7.33
N SER A 59 3.10 -25.75 7.20
CA SER A 59 4.54 -25.89 7.46
C SER A 59 5.37 -25.21 6.36
N THR A 60 4.91 -25.32 5.13
CA THR A 60 5.48 -24.66 3.95
C THR A 60 5.33 -23.15 4.07
N TYR A 61 4.15 -22.68 4.48
CA TYR A 61 3.91 -21.26 4.69
C TYR A 61 4.82 -20.63 5.74
N LYS A 62 4.91 -21.26 6.92
CA LYS A 62 5.74 -20.77 8.03
C LYS A 62 7.22 -20.75 7.68
N SER A 63 7.71 -21.80 7.02
CA SER A 63 9.12 -21.86 6.58
C SER A 63 9.43 -20.89 5.45
N PHE A 64 8.51 -20.69 4.51
CA PHE A 64 8.67 -19.76 3.39
C PHE A 64 8.77 -18.31 3.89
N PHE A 65 7.82 -17.85 4.70
CA PHE A 65 7.78 -16.47 5.19
C PHE A 65 8.56 -16.24 6.49
N GLY A 66 8.98 -17.30 7.19
CA GLY A 66 9.64 -17.18 8.50
C GLY A 66 8.70 -16.67 9.59
N VAL A 67 7.40 -16.93 9.48
CA VAL A 67 6.36 -16.43 10.39
C VAL A 67 5.73 -17.55 11.22
N GLN A 68 5.09 -17.18 12.33
CA GLN A 68 4.32 -18.12 13.16
C GLN A 68 2.82 -18.12 12.84
N ALA A 69 2.37 -17.19 11.98
CA ALA A 69 1.00 -17.13 11.51
C ALA A 69 0.59 -18.45 10.82
N THR A 70 -0.66 -18.84 11.02
CA THR A 70 -1.19 -20.11 10.49
C THR A 70 -2.23 -19.76 9.42
N PRO A 71 -2.01 -20.10 8.15
CA PRO A 71 -3.02 -19.97 7.12
C PRO A 71 -4.14 -20.97 7.35
N ASP A 72 -5.35 -20.62 6.90
CA ASP A 72 -6.41 -21.57 6.68
C ASP A 72 -5.98 -22.66 5.70
N SER A 73 -6.58 -23.84 5.84
CA SER A 73 -6.25 -25.01 5.02
C SER A 73 -6.65 -24.84 3.55
N SER A 74 -7.62 -23.97 3.26
CA SER A 74 -8.16 -23.77 1.93
C SER A 74 -8.73 -22.37 1.75
N TYR A 75 -8.45 -21.78 0.60
CA TYR A 75 -9.01 -20.51 0.17
C TYR A 75 -9.75 -20.69 -1.14
N GLU A 76 -10.90 -20.05 -1.27
CA GLU A 76 -11.55 -19.95 -2.58
C GLU A 76 -10.82 -18.93 -3.45
N GLY A 77 -10.85 -19.17 -4.75
CA GLY A 77 -10.22 -18.29 -5.71
C GLY A 77 -10.68 -18.52 -7.14
N THR A 78 -10.09 -17.76 -8.05
CA THR A 78 -10.31 -17.89 -9.48
C THR A 78 -8.97 -17.93 -10.21
N LEU A 79 -8.78 -18.94 -11.04
CA LEU A 79 -7.72 -18.98 -12.03
C LEU A 79 -8.14 -18.14 -13.23
N VAL A 80 -7.38 -17.10 -13.53
CA VAL A 80 -7.58 -16.22 -14.68
C VAL A 80 -6.45 -16.42 -15.68
N GLN A 81 -6.79 -16.75 -16.92
CA GLN A 81 -5.84 -16.82 -18.02
C GLN A 81 -5.79 -15.46 -18.73
N THR A 82 -4.62 -14.86 -18.74
CA THR A 82 -4.33 -13.60 -19.44
C THR A 82 -3.35 -13.85 -20.59
N LYS A 83 -3.07 -12.82 -21.39
CA LYS A 83 -2.04 -12.91 -22.46
C LYS A 83 -0.62 -13.05 -21.89
N GLU A 84 -0.42 -12.64 -20.64
CA GLU A 84 0.87 -12.60 -19.94
C GLU A 84 1.14 -13.89 -19.15
N GLY A 85 0.10 -14.71 -18.93
CA GLY A 85 0.22 -15.98 -18.22
C GLY A 85 -1.04 -16.34 -17.45
N ARG A 86 -0.86 -17.18 -16.44
CA ARG A 86 -1.94 -17.62 -15.55
C ARG A 86 -1.83 -16.87 -14.23
N GLN A 87 -2.89 -16.18 -13.86
CA GLN A 87 -3.00 -15.47 -12.60
C GLN A 87 -3.96 -16.20 -11.68
N LEU A 88 -3.51 -16.47 -10.46
CA LEU A 88 -4.35 -16.93 -9.38
C LEU A 88 -4.86 -15.72 -8.60
N ARG A 89 -6.18 -15.66 -8.40
CA ARG A 89 -6.84 -14.62 -7.61
C ARG A 89 -7.52 -15.27 -6.44
N PHE A 90 -7.20 -14.84 -5.22
CA PHE A 90 -7.89 -15.29 -4.03
C PHE A 90 -9.24 -14.56 -3.93
N SER A 91 -10.20 -15.17 -3.23
CA SER A 91 -11.46 -14.51 -2.90
C SER A 91 -11.20 -13.22 -2.12
N THR A 92 -12.02 -12.21 -2.37
CA THR A 92 -11.94 -10.90 -1.69
C THR A 92 -12.30 -11.01 -0.22
N ASP A 93 -13.16 -11.98 0.10
CA ASP A 93 -13.70 -12.20 1.43
C ASP A 93 -12.84 -13.17 2.25
N ALA A 94 -11.71 -13.63 1.68
CA ALA A 94 -10.77 -14.49 2.39
C ALA A 94 -10.06 -13.73 3.51
N GLU A 95 -10.03 -14.32 4.69
CA GLU A 95 -9.20 -13.86 5.81
C GLU A 95 -7.77 -14.38 5.61
N LEU A 96 -6.87 -13.51 5.16
CA LEU A 96 -5.49 -13.89 4.87
C LEU A 96 -4.59 -13.63 6.08
N PRO A 97 -3.68 -14.55 6.43
CA PRO A 97 -2.66 -14.28 7.43
C PRO A 97 -1.58 -13.32 6.90
N GLU A 98 -0.91 -12.63 7.83
CA GLU A 98 0.34 -11.93 7.55
C GLU A 98 1.46 -12.91 7.09
N PRO A 99 2.18 -12.64 5.98
CA PRO A 99 2.24 -11.36 5.26
C PRO A 99 1.35 -11.24 4.01
N LEU A 100 0.49 -12.22 3.71
CA LEU A 100 -0.36 -12.19 2.51
C LEU A 100 -1.37 -11.05 2.54
N GLU A 101 -1.90 -10.73 3.73
CA GLU A 101 -2.80 -9.59 3.92
C GLU A 101 -2.14 -8.27 3.55
N THR A 102 -0.92 -8.02 4.04
CA THR A 102 -0.15 -6.85 3.64
C THR A 102 0.10 -6.81 2.12
N ILE A 103 0.38 -7.95 1.49
CA ILE A 103 0.57 -8.01 0.03
C ILE A 103 -0.73 -7.65 -0.70
N ARG A 104 -1.88 -8.14 -0.22
CA ARG A 104 -3.20 -7.78 -0.75
C ARG A 104 -3.42 -6.28 -0.65
N ALA A 105 -3.31 -5.72 0.55
CA ALA A 105 -3.55 -4.31 0.82
C ALA A 105 -2.61 -3.38 0.02
N PHE A 106 -1.37 -3.80 -0.23
CA PHE A 106 -0.44 -3.00 -1.02
C PHE A 106 -0.81 -2.92 -2.52
N HIS A 107 -1.54 -3.91 -3.03
CA HIS A 107 -1.90 -4.03 -4.45
C HIS A 107 -3.40 -3.86 -4.72
N GLU A 108 -4.18 -3.51 -3.69
CA GLU A 108 -5.59 -3.22 -3.82
C GLU A 108 -5.81 -1.94 -4.64
N SER A 109 -6.88 -1.95 -5.43
CA SER A 109 -7.37 -0.76 -6.14
C SER A 109 -8.89 -0.73 -6.07
N GLU A 110 -9.49 0.42 -6.39
CA GLU A 110 -10.96 0.56 -6.45
C GLU A 110 -11.63 -0.49 -7.35
N GLU A 111 -10.92 -0.96 -8.38
CA GLU A 111 -11.41 -1.96 -9.33
C GLU A 111 -11.11 -3.41 -8.90
N ASN A 112 -10.16 -3.63 -7.98
CA ASN A 112 -9.68 -4.97 -7.65
C ASN A 112 -8.97 -5.06 -6.29
N ASN A 113 -9.67 -5.63 -5.31
CA ASN A 113 -9.21 -5.88 -3.94
C ASN A 113 -8.74 -7.34 -3.70
N ALA A 114 -8.73 -8.19 -4.73
CA ALA A 114 -8.28 -9.58 -4.57
C ALA A 114 -6.76 -9.67 -4.50
N LEU A 115 -6.23 -10.57 -3.65
CA LEU A 115 -4.82 -10.95 -3.69
C LEU A 115 -4.53 -11.67 -5.01
N ARG A 116 -3.48 -11.22 -5.72
CA ARG A 116 -3.09 -11.75 -7.03
C ARG A 116 -1.70 -12.36 -6.96
N GLY A 117 -1.53 -13.46 -7.67
CA GLY A 117 -0.21 -14.02 -7.93
C GLY A 117 -0.13 -14.70 -9.28
N THR A 118 1.04 -14.67 -9.89
CA THR A 118 1.32 -15.37 -11.13
C THR A 118 1.70 -16.81 -10.83
N LEU A 119 1.04 -17.76 -11.50
CA LEU A 119 1.35 -19.17 -11.38
C LEU A 119 2.63 -19.48 -12.17
N GLN A 120 3.62 -20.01 -11.47
CA GLN A 120 4.82 -20.61 -11.99
C GLN A 120 4.75 -22.14 -11.89
N GLY A 121 5.23 -22.84 -12.92
CA GLY A 121 5.32 -24.30 -12.93
C GLY A 121 4.34 -25.00 -13.87
N SER A 122 4.40 -26.34 -13.82
CA SER A 122 3.94 -27.25 -14.87
C SER A 122 2.47 -27.02 -15.28
N PRO A 123 2.16 -26.95 -16.59
CA PRO A 123 0.79 -26.78 -17.05
C PRO A 123 -0.03 -28.00 -16.63
N PHE A 124 -1.06 -27.76 -15.80
CA PHE A 124 -2.07 -28.78 -15.50
C PHE A 124 -2.56 -29.44 -16.79
N GLY A 125 -2.65 -30.77 -16.80
CA GLY A 125 -3.28 -31.50 -17.90
C GLY A 125 -4.78 -31.21 -17.94
N ALA A 126 -5.38 -31.25 -19.13
CA ALA A 126 -6.83 -31.10 -19.26
C ALA A 126 -7.57 -32.15 -18.41
N GLY A 127 -8.57 -31.71 -17.64
CA GLY A 127 -9.37 -32.56 -16.76
C GLY A 127 -8.72 -32.94 -15.43
N VAL A 128 -7.52 -32.42 -15.12
CA VAL A 128 -6.89 -32.63 -13.81
C VAL A 128 -7.68 -31.92 -12.72
N GLN A 129 -8.03 -32.67 -11.67
CA GLN A 129 -8.82 -32.15 -10.53
C GLN A 129 -7.94 -31.50 -9.44
N ARG A 130 -6.66 -31.88 -9.35
CA ARG A 130 -5.73 -31.36 -8.34
C ARG A 130 -4.31 -31.34 -8.90
N GLY A 131 -3.59 -30.26 -8.70
CA GLY A 131 -2.18 -30.19 -9.06
C GLY A 131 -1.38 -29.27 -8.16
N THR A 132 -0.08 -29.54 -8.06
CA THR A 132 0.88 -28.70 -7.35
C THR A 132 1.39 -27.62 -8.29
N ALA A 133 1.36 -26.37 -7.83
CA ALA A 133 1.93 -25.24 -8.55
C ALA A 133 2.64 -24.30 -7.58
N SER A 134 3.36 -23.32 -8.10
CA SER A 134 3.96 -22.28 -7.28
C SER A 134 3.36 -20.93 -7.66
N VAL A 135 3.03 -20.09 -6.69
CA VAL A 135 2.43 -18.78 -6.92
C VAL A 135 3.42 -17.71 -6.50
N GLN A 136 3.83 -16.87 -7.45
CA GLN A 136 4.61 -15.69 -7.16
C GLN A 136 3.67 -14.49 -7.01
N PHE A 137 3.68 -13.84 -5.86
CA PHE A 137 2.88 -12.65 -5.63
C PHE A 137 3.52 -11.41 -6.25
N ASP A 138 2.69 -10.39 -6.50
CA ASP A 138 3.17 -9.10 -6.97
C ASP A 138 4.14 -8.50 -5.92
N PRO A 139 5.26 -7.88 -6.36
CA PRO A 139 6.31 -7.48 -5.44
C PRO A 139 5.91 -6.24 -4.64
N VAL A 140 5.97 -6.36 -3.30
CA VAL A 140 5.81 -5.23 -2.39
C VAL A 140 7.13 -4.49 -2.29
N ARG A 141 7.18 -3.26 -2.80
CA ARG A 141 8.37 -2.39 -2.78
C ARG A 141 8.06 -1.06 -2.12
N PHE A 142 9.05 -0.46 -1.48
CA PHE A 142 8.99 0.92 -0.99
C PHE A 142 7.83 1.26 -0.04
N ARG A 143 7.20 0.28 0.63
CA ARG A 143 6.08 0.52 1.57
C ARG A 143 6.39 1.59 2.62
N LYS A 144 7.57 1.52 3.24
CA LYS A 144 8.00 2.52 4.24
C LYS A 144 8.15 3.92 3.61
N LEU A 145 8.73 4.01 2.42
CA LEU A 145 8.87 5.29 1.71
C LEU A 145 7.52 5.87 1.30
N ASN A 146 6.57 5.04 0.87
CA ASN A 146 5.21 5.48 0.57
C ASN A 146 4.54 6.05 1.82
N ALA A 147 4.61 5.35 2.96
CA ALA A 147 4.05 5.83 4.22
C ALA A 147 4.69 7.15 4.70
N ILE A 148 6.01 7.29 4.54
CA ILE A 148 6.72 8.55 4.85
C ILE A 148 6.29 9.67 3.90
N ALA A 149 6.20 9.38 2.60
CA ALA A 149 5.79 10.36 1.59
C ALA A 149 4.34 10.83 1.83
N GLU A 150 3.44 9.92 2.15
CA GLU A 150 2.05 10.23 2.49
C GLU A 150 1.97 11.11 3.75
N ALA A 151 2.70 10.75 4.81
CA ALA A 151 2.78 11.57 6.01
C ALA A 151 3.33 12.98 5.71
N ALA A 152 4.35 13.08 4.85
CA ALA A 152 4.91 14.36 4.42
C ALA A 152 3.92 15.18 3.58
N LEU A 153 3.15 14.55 2.69
CA LEU A 153 2.11 15.20 1.89
C LEU A 153 0.97 15.72 2.76
N ASN A 154 0.47 14.92 3.71
CA ASN A 154 -0.56 15.33 4.67
C ASN A 154 -0.09 16.53 5.52
N PHE A 155 1.18 16.53 5.93
CA PHE A 155 1.76 17.66 6.64
C PHE A 155 1.85 18.91 5.75
N ALA A 156 2.27 18.75 4.49
CA ALA A 156 2.32 19.85 3.52
C ALA A 156 0.93 20.44 3.24
N GLU A 157 -0.10 19.59 3.10
CA GLU A 157 -1.50 20.02 2.93
C GLU A 157 -2.01 20.80 4.15
N THR A 158 -1.70 20.32 5.35
CA THR A 158 -2.03 21.02 6.59
C THR A 158 -1.36 22.40 6.63
N ALA A 159 -0.06 22.47 6.33
CA ALA A 159 0.68 23.72 6.31
C ALA A 159 0.15 24.70 5.25
N ALA A 160 -0.19 24.21 4.05
CA ALA A 160 -0.78 25.01 3.00
C ALA A 160 -2.15 25.58 3.40
N SER A 161 -2.99 24.76 4.02
CA SER A 161 -4.30 25.17 4.54
C SER A 161 -4.18 26.28 5.59
N LEU A 162 -3.22 26.15 6.51
CA LEU A 162 -2.93 27.19 7.50
C LEU A 162 -2.43 28.48 6.85
N ALA A 163 -1.53 28.39 5.87
CA ALA A 163 -1.00 29.54 5.16
C ALA A 163 -2.10 30.30 4.38
N LEU A 164 -2.96 29.57 3.66
CA LEU A 164 -4.14 30.14 2.97
C LEU A 164 -5.09 30.83 3.95
N GLY A 165 -5.35 30.22 5.11
CA GLY A 165 -6.14 30.83 6.18
C GLY A 165 -5.55 32.15 6.68
N LEU A 166 -4.23 32.19 6.90
CA LEU A 166 -3.53 33.40 7.35
C LEU A 166 -3.55 34.52 6.30
N ILE A 167 -3.33 34.18 5.02
CA ILE A 167 -3.44 35.14 3.92
C ILE A 167 -4.85 35.74 3.88
N GLY A 168 -5.89 34.92 4.08
CA GLY A 168 -7.28 35.38 4.18
C GLY A 168 -7.49 36.40 5.31
N ILE A 169 -6.95 36.11 6.51
CA ILE A 169 -7.02 37.03 7.66
C ILE A 169 -6.31 38.36 7.36
N LEU A 170 -5.11 38.32 6.77
CA LEU A 170 -4.37 39.54 6.41
C LEU A 170 -5.13 40.36 5.37
N GLY A 171 -5.74 39.71 4.37
CA GLY A 171 -6.59 40.36 3.38
C GLY A 171 -7.80 41.05 4.02
N LEU A 172 -8.45 40.40 4.99
CA LEU A 172 -9.56 41.00 5.75
C LEU A 172 -9.09 42.24 6.53
N MET A 173 -7.95 42.14 7.22
CA MET A 173 -7.39 43.26 7.99
C MET A 173 -7.04 44.45 7.09
N LEU A 174 -6.44 44.21 5.92
CA LEU A 174 -6.19 45.24 4.90
C LEU A 174 -7.49 45.91 4.44
N GLY A 175 -8.54 45.12 4.20
CA GLY A 175 -9.86 45.64 3.86
C GLY A 175 -10.43 46.55 4.96
N LEU A 176 -10.36 46.14 6.22
CA LEU A 176 -10.84 46.92 7.37
C LEU A 176 -10.06 48.23 7.55
N VAL A 177 -8.73 48.20 7.41
CA VAL A 177 -7.90 49.41 7.48
C VAL A 177 -8.32 50.41 6.40
N LYS A 178 -8.54 49.92 5.16
CA LYS A 178 -8.94 50.77 4.05
C LYS A 178 -10.32 51.42 4.27
N ILE A 179 -11.29 50.67 4.80
CA ILE A 179 -12.60 51.22 5.18
C ILE A 179 -12.45 52.28 6.29
N GLY A 180 -11.60 52.02 7.28
CA GLY A 180 -11.32 52.97 8.37
C GLY A 180 -10.67 54.27 7.88
N GLU A 181 -9.85 54.19 6.84
CA GLU A 181 -9.24 55.35 6.18
C GLU A 181 -10.29 56.16 5.41
N GLU A 182 -11.12 55.50 4.58
CA GLU A 182 -12.22 56.14 3.83
C GLU A 182 -13.27 56.78 4.75
N ALA A 183 -13.49 56.21 5.95
CA ALA A 183 -14.38 56.76 6.97
C ALA A 183 -13.77 57.93 7.77
N GLY A 184 -12.50 58.29 7.53
CA GLY A 184 -11.80 59.36 8.27
C GLY A 184 -11.41 59.00 9.71
N LEU A 185 -11.63 57.76 10.16
CA LEU A 185 -11.33 57.30 11.51
C LEU A 185 -9.84 57.40 11.84
N VAL A 186 -8.98 57.14 10.85
CA VAL A 186 -7.52 57.24 11.00
C VAL A 186 -7.08 58.69 11.26
N HIS A 187 -7.65 59.66 10.55
CA HIS A 187 -7.34 61.08 10.72
C HIS A 187 -7.86 61.60 12.07
N ALA A 188 -9.08 61.22 12.44
CA ALA A 188 -9.66 61.60 13.73
C ALA A 188 -8.84 61.08 14.92
N LEU A 189 -8.27 59.87 14.83
CA LEU A 189 -7.38 59.33 15.85
C LEU A 189 -6.02 60.04 15.89
N ALA A 190 -5.46 60.41 14.73
CA ALA A 190 -4.18 61.12 14.67
C ALA A 190 -4.25 62.52 15.30
N ASP A 191 -5.37 63.22 15.14
CA ASP A 191 -5.58 64.54 15.73
C ASP A 191 -5.69 64.52 17.26
N VAL A 192 -6.09 63.39 17.86
CA VAL A 192 -6.20 63.24 19.34
C VAL A 192 -4.83 63.05 20.00
N VAL A 193 -3.83 62.53 19.27
CA VAL A 193 -2.49 62.24 19.80
C VAL A 193 -1.52 63.41 19.63
N ARG A 194 -1.91 64.44 18.85
CA ARG A 194 -1.13 65.64 18.58
C ARG A 194 -1.34 66.73 19.61
#